data_AF-A0A1A6FY73-F1
#
_entry.id   AF-A0A1A6FY73-F1
#
_cell.length_a   1.000
_cell.length_b   1.000
_cell.length_c   1.000
_cell.angle_alpha   90.00
_cell.angle_beta   90.00
_cell.angle_gamma   90.00
#
_symmetry.space_group_name_H-M   'P 1'
#
loop_
_entity.id
_entity.type
_entity.pdbx_description
1 polymer ?
#
loop_
_entity_poly.entity_id
_entity_poly.type
_entity_poly.pdbx_seq_one_letter_code
_entity_poly.pdbx_strand_id
1 'polypeptide(L)'
;MEQGKGLTGLILAIFLLQGTVAQPKQENRLVKVNDNRGDGSVLLTCDLKDKTITWLKDGSRISPPNVTEHSWNIGSSTKDPRGMYWCEGENGKSKPLQVYYRSTPSRIGMTTNTAISKEINQGKSELNMTQSVVPSIQYPGSKQCVSERAQ
;
A
#
# COMPACT_ATOMS: atom_id res chain seq x y z
N MET A 1 43.73 -38.23 11.59
CA MET A 1 43.55 -36.77 11.49
C MET A 1 42.16 -36.51 10.94
N GLU A 2 41.27 -35.98 11.78
CA GLU A 2 39.83 -35.90 11.55
C GLU A 2 39.45 -34.65 10.72
N GLN A 3 39.03 -34.83 9.47
CA GLN A 3 38.50 -33.77 8.59
C GLN A 3 36.97 -33.62 8.66
N GLY A 4 36.39 -33.48 9.87
CA GLY A 4 34.93 -33.67 10.01
C GLY A 4 34.15 -32.64 10.82
N LYS A 5 34.69 -31.46 11.15
CA LYS A 5 34.07 -30.61 12.20
C LYS A 5 33.81 -29.14 11.85
N GLY A 6 34.07 -28.71 10.61
CA GLY A 6 33.95 -27.29 10.22
C GLY A 6 32.63 -26.85 9.57
N LEU A 7 31.88 -27.76 8.93
CA LEU A 7 30.73 -27.36 8.09
C LEU A 7 29.40 -27.22 8.84
N THR A 8 29.21 -27.96 9.94
CA THR A 8 27.91 -28.05 10.62
C THR A 8 27.55 -26.78 11.38
N GLY A 9 28.54 -26.03 11.87
CA GLY A 9 28.31 -24.78 12.61
C GLY A 9 27.87 -23.61 11.73
N LEU A 10 28.33 -23.56 10.48
CA LEU A 10 28.05 -22.45 9.56
C LEU A 10 26.61 -22.52 9.02
N ILE A 11 26.03 -23.71 8.90
CA ILE A 11 24.64 -23.91 8.46
C ILE A 11 23.65 -23.37 9.51
N LEU A 12 23.91 -23.55 10.81
CA LEU A 12 23.00 -23.10 11.87
C LEU A 12 22.88 -21.57 11.96
N ALA A 13 23.98 -20.84 11.70
CA ALA A 13 23.98 -19.38 11.69
C ALA A 13 23.15 -18.78 10.54
N ILE A 14 23.07 -19.47 9.40
CA ILE A 14 22.31 -19.01 8.22
C ILE A 14 20.80 -19.06 8.50
N PHE A 15 20.32 -20.08 9.22
CA PHE A 15 18.91 -20.21 9.60
C PHE A 15 18.46 -19.15 10.63
N LEU A 16 19.36 -18.67 11.51
CA LEU A 16 19.03 -17.62 12.48
C LEU A 16 19.02 -16.21 11.86
N LEU A 17 19.85 -15.96 10.83
CA LEU A 17 19.87 -14.66 10.13
C LEU A 17 18.71 -14.51 9.14
N GLN A 18 18.27 -15.60 8.52
CA GLN A 18 17.09 -15.64 7.67
C GLN A 18 15.86 -15.80 8.55
N GLY A 19 15.49 -14.72 9.24
CA GLY A 19 14.25 -14.65 10.01
C GLY A 19 13.12 -15.28 9.21
N THR A 20 12.43 -16.25 9.81
CA THR A 20 11.35 -16.99 9.17
C THR A 20 10.31 -15.99 8.68
N VAL A 21 10.34 -15.68 7.38
CA VAL A 21 9.28 -14.92 6.75
C VAL A 21 8.11 -15.88 6.73
N ALA A 22 7.26 -15.80 7.74
CA ALA A 22 6.00 -16.53 7.79
C ALA A 22 5.20 -16.05 6.57
N GLN A 23 5.30 -16.78 5.45
CA GLN A 23 4.43 -16.52 4.33
C GLN A 23 3.02 -16.77 4.84
N PRO A 24 2.10 -15.78 4.74
CA PRO A 24 0.74 -15.99 5.15
C PRO A 24 0.20 -17.14 4.30
N LYS A 25 -0.06 -18.28 4.95
CA LYS A 25 -0.82 -19.38 4.36
C LYS A 25 -2.06 -18.72 3.76
N GLN A 26 -2.20 -18.80 2.44
CA GLN A 26 -3.31 -18.23 1.69
C GLN A 26 -4.56 -19.03 2.05
N GLU A 27 -5.08 -18.77 3.25
CA GLU A 27 -6.40 -19.18 3.66
C GLU A 27 -7.39 -18.57 2.67
N ASN A 28 -8.43 -19.33 2.28
CA ASN A 28 -9.45 -18.88 1.34
C ASN A 28 -10.16 -17.63 1.89
N ARG A 29 -9.58 -16.45 1.64
CA ARG A 29 -10.12 -15.14 2.00
C ARG A 29 -11.30 -14.87 1.11
N LEU A 30 -12.50 -14.95 1.70
CA LEU A 30 -13.74 -14.66 1.00
C LEU A 30 -13.87 -13.17 0.68
N VAL A 31 -13.34 -12.28 1.54
CA VAL A 31 -13.31 -10.83 1.28
C VAL A 31 -11.96 -10.44 0.71
N LYS A 32 -11.96 -9.67 -0.38
CA LYS A 32 -10.76 -9.14 -1.06
C LYS A 32 -10.92 -7.65 -1.37
N VAL A 33 -9.80 -6.91 -1.43
CA VAL A 33 -9.79 -5.53 -1.92
C VAL A 33 -9.50 -5.51 -3.42
N ASN A 34 -10.24 -4.69 -4.16
CA ASN A 34 -10.00 -4.34 -5.55
C ASN A 34 -9.80 -2.82 -5.65
N ASP A 35 -8.55 -2.40 -5.78
CA ASP A 35 -8.14 -0.99 -5.78
C ASP A 35 -7.35 -0.56 -7.03
N ASN A 36 -7.22 -1.44 -8.02
CA ASN A 36 -6.57 -1.16 -9.30
C ASN A 36 -7.45 -0.35 -10.27
N ARG A 37 -8.40 0.42 -9.74
CA ARG A 37 -9.38 1.17 -10.53
C ARG A 37 -8.86 2.59 -10.74
N GLY A 38 -8.75 3.00 -12.02
CA GLY A 38 -8.21 4.31 -12.40
C GLY A 38 -9.01 5.51 -11.87
N ASP A 39 -10.22 5.28 -11.37
CA ASP A 39 -11.08 6.29 -10.73
C ASP A 39 -10.73 6.56 -9.25
N GLY A 40 -9.78 5.81 -8.68
CA GLY A 40 -9.36 5.96 -7.29
C GLY A 40 -10.41 5.51 -6.27
N SER A 41 -11.43 4.76 -6.69
CA SER A 41 -12.38 4.08 -5.81
C SER A 41 -11.81 2.77 -5.29
N VAL A 42 -12.22 2.38 -4.08
CA VAL A 42 -11.83 1.12 -3.44
C VAL A 42 -13.07 0.26 -3.31
N LEU A 43 -13.03 -0.92 -3.92
CA LEU A 43 -14.09 -1.89 -3.85
C LEU A 43 -13.65 -3.09 -3.01
N LEU A 44 -14.56 -3.63 -2.22
CA LEU A 44 -14.45 -4.95 -1.65
C LEU A 44 -15.18 -5.94 -2.54
N THR A 45 -14.71 -7.18 -2.62
CA THR A 45 -15.41 -8.29 -3.27
C THR A 45 -15.58 -9.45 -2.30
N CYS A 46 -16.69 -10.16 -2.40
CA CYS A 46 -17.02 -11.31 -1.56
C CYS A 46 -17.23 -12.58 -2.40
N ASP A 47 -16.43 -13.61 -2.15
CA ASP A 47 -16.48 -14.91 -2.86
C ASP A 47 -17.51 -15.89 -2.26
N LEU A 48 -18.42 -15.43 -1.39
CA LEU A 48 -19.58 -16.23 -0.99
C LEU A 48 -20.48 -16.49 -2.21
N LYS A 49 -21.13 -17.66 -2.24
CA LYS A 49 -22.03 -18.06 -3.33
C LYS A 49 -23.49 -17.66 -3.08
N ASP A 50 -23.78 -17.12 -1.91
CA ASP A 50 -25.10 -16.68 -1.48
C ASP A 50 -25.64 -15.59 -2.40
N LYS A 51 -26.92 -15.67 -2.77
CA LYS A 51 -27.58 -14.69 -3.64
C LYS A 51 -27.63 -13.28 -3.04
N THR A 52 -27.62 -13.21 -1.72
CA THR A 52 -27.74 -11.98 -0.97
C THR A 52 -26.58 -11.86 0.00
N ILE A 53 -25.89 -10.73 -0.06
CA ILE A 53 -24.76 -10.40 0.78
C ILE A 53 -25.10 -9.22 1.69
N THR A 54 -24.81 -9.36 2.97
CA THR A 54 -24.78 -8.27 3.94
C THR A 54 -23.34 -7.85 4.18
N TRP A 55 -23.04 -6.56 4.01
CA TRP A 55 -21.72 -6.00 4.30
C TRP A 55 -21.69 -5.40 5.70
N LEU A 56 -20.64 -5.72 6.45
CA LEU A 56 -20.39 -5.18 7.78
C LEU A 56 -19.06 -4.45 7.83
N LYS A 57 -19.03 -3.35 8.58
CA LYS A 57 -17.83 -2.61 8.98
C LYS A 57 -17.82 -2.43 10.49
N ASP A 58 -16.70 -2.76 11.12
CA ASP A 58 -16.48 -2.72 12.56
C ASP A 58 -17.67 -3.29 13.38
N GLY A 59 -18.25 -4.41 12.90
CA GLY A 59 -19.39 -5.09 13.53
C GLY A 59 -20.78 -4.55 13.16
N SER A 60 -20.85 -3.40 12.48
CA SER A 60 -22.10 -2.75 12.09
C SER A 60 -22.40 -2.93 10.60
N ARG A 61 -23.66 -3.14 10.26
CA ARG A 61 -24.08 -3.27 8.85
C ARG A 61 -23.96 -1.94 8.11
N ILE A 62 -23.34 -1.98 6.93
CA ILE A 62 -23.16 -0.81 6.04
C ILE A 62 -23.98 -0.90 4.75
N SER A 63 -24.41 -2.11 4.37
CA SER A 63 -25.24 -2.30 3.18
C SER A 63 -26.73 -2.09 3.46
N PRO A 64 -27.54 -1.73 2.45
CA PRO A 64 -28.99 -1.92 2.51
C PRO A 64 -29.36 -3.42 2.61
N PRO A 65 -30.63 -3.75 2.88
CA PRO A 65 -31.05 -5.14 2.98
C PRO A 65 -31.11 -5.74 1.58
N ASN A 66 -30.88 -7.05 1.47
CA ASN A 66 -31.06 -7.81 0.23
C ASN A 66 -30.16 -7.37 -0.94
N VAL A 67 -28.92 -6.97 -0.67
CA VAL A 67 -27.95 -6.65 -1.73
C VAL A 67 -27.55 -7.91 -2.49
N THR A 68 -27.73 -7.90 -3.80
CA THR A 68 -27.33 -8.99 -4.71
C THR A 68 -25.93 -8.80 -5.30
N GLU A 69 -25.35 -7.62 -5.11
CA GLU A 69 -23.99 -7.34 -5.57
C GLU A 69 -22.95 -7.87 -4.58
N HIS A 70 -22.03 -8.69 -5.09
CA HIS A 70 -20.92 -9.24 -4.31
C HIS A 70 -19.75 -8.26 -4.18
N SER A 71 -19.96 -7.00 -4.56
CA SER A 71 -18.99 -5.93 -4.43
C SER A 71 -19.53 -4.78 -3.61
N TRP A 72 -18.67 -4.14 -2.81
CA TRP A 72 -19.05 -3.00 -2.00
C TRP A 72 -18.03 -1.87 -2.09
N ASN A 73 -18.49 -0.67 -2.44
CA ASN A 73 -17.63 0.50 -2.54
C ASN A 73 -17.44 1.11 -1.14
N ILE A 74 -16.19 1.19 -0.68
CA ILE A 74 -15.82 1.77 0.62
C ILE A 74 -15.30 3.21 0.50
N GLY A 75 -15.49 3.83 -0.66
CA GLY A 75 -15.13 5.21 -0.97
C GLY A 75 -13.84 5.32 -1.78
N SER A 76 -13.28 6.53 -1.81
CA SER A 76 -12.02 6.80 -2.52
C SER A 76 -10.81 6.43 -1.67
N SER A 77 -9.78 5.85 -2.28
CA SER A 77 -8.49 5.61 -1.65
C SER A 77 -7.89 6.90 -1.07
N THR A 78 -8.19 8.05 -1.69
CA THR A 78 -7.77 9.38 -1.23
C THR A 78 -8.32 9.77 0.14
N LYS A 79 -9.42 9.16 0.59
CA LYS A 79 -10.02 9.40 1.90
C LYS A 79 -9.50 8.46 3.00
N ASP A 80 -8.49 7.65 2.69
CA ASP A 80 -7.88 6.69 3.61
C ASP A 80 -8.90 5.76 4.28
N PRO A 81 -9.67 4.97 3.50
CA PRO A 81 -10.65 4.06 4.06
C PRO A 81 -9.95 3.02 4.95
N ARG A 82 -10.49 2.86 6.16
CA ARG A 82 -9.97 1.99 7.23
C ARG A 82 -11.10 1.26 7.92
N GLY A 83 -10.79 0.11 8.49
CA GLY A 83 -11.69 -0.65 9.33
C GLY A 83 -11.59 -2.15 9.09
N MET A 84 -12.34 -2.90 9.89
CA MET A 84 -12.54 -4.32 9.72
C MET A 84 -13.80 -4.55 8.89
N TYR A 85 -13.70 -5.37 7.85
CA TYR A 85 -14.82 -5.65 6.94
C TYR A 85 -15.13 -7.13 6.88
N TRP A 86 -16.42 -7.44 6.74
CA TRP A 86 -16.94 -8.78 6.53
C TRP A 86 -18.07 -8.74 5.52
N CYS A 87 -18.21 -9.81 4.76
CA CYS A 87 -19.47 -10.17 4.11
C CYS A 87 -20.14 -11.33 4.86
N GLU A 88 -21.47 -11.29 4.90
CA GLU A 88 -22.32 -12.31 5.50
C GLU A 88 -23.41 -12.71 4.48
N GLY A 89 -23.52 -14.00 4.24
CA GLY A 89 -24.58 -14.61 3.44
C GLY A 89 -25.52 -15.42 4.32
N GLU A 90 -26.47 -16.10 3.69
CA GLU A 90 -27.39 -17.01 4.38
C GLU A 90 -26.66 -18.19 5.03
N ASN A 91 -25.63 -18.70 4.35
CA ASN A 91 -24.85 -19.85 4.80
C ASN A 91 -23.72 -19.49 5.79
N GLY A 92 -23.59 -18.21 6.15
CA GLY A 92 -22.67 -17.77 7.20
C GLY A 92 -21.85 -16.53 6.87
N LYS A 93 -20.95 -16.21 7.80
CA LYS A 93 -20.12 -15.00 7.80
C LYS A 93 -18.68 -15.31 7.42
N SER A 94 -18.10 -14.47 6.58
CA SER A 94 -16.68 -14.51 6.22
C SER A 94 -15.77 -14.16 7.40
N LYS A 95 -14.47 -14.47 7.26
CA LYS A 95 -13.44 -13.97 8.18
C LYS A 95 -13.25 -12.45 8.01
N PRO A 96 -12.86 -11.73 9.08
CA PRO A 96 -12.55 -10.31 9.00
C PRO A 96 -11.44 -10.03 8.01
N LEU A 97 -11.61 -8.96 7.22
CA LEU A 97 -10.52 -8.33 6.48
C LEU A 97 -10.21 -6.97 7.10
N GLN A 98 -9.01 -6.81 7.63
CA GLN A 98 -8.52 -5.49 8.02
C GLN A 98 -8.08 -4.73 6.77
N VAL A 99 -8.72 -3.59 6.50
CA VAL A 99 -8.34 -2.67 5.43
C VAL A 99 -7.63 -1.47 6.04
N TYR A 100 -6.45 -1.17 5.52
CA TYR A 100 -5.62 -0.06 5.99
C TYR A 100 -4.96 0.69 4.82
N TYR A 101 -5.57 1.80 4.42
CA TYR A 101 -4.96 2.76 3.50
C TYR A 101 -4.10 3.78 4.23
N ARG A 102 -2.90 4.00 3.72
CA ARG A 102 -1.99 5.05 4.21
C ARG A 102 -1.72 6.04 3.09
N SER A 103 -2.10 7.30 3.30
CA SER A 103 -1.50 8.43 2.59
C SER A 103 0.01 8.42 2.77
N THR A 104 0.76 8.26 1.69
CA THR A 104 2.17 8.67 1.69
C THR A 104 2.20 10.19 1.71
N PRO A 105 2.90 10.83 2.67
CA PRO A 105 3.04 12.28 2.68
C PRO A 105 3.68 12.74 1.36
N SER A 106 3.27 13.91 0.86
CA SER A 106 3.95 14.54 -0.27
C SER A 106 5.42 14.77 0.09
N ARG A 107 6.32 14.37 -0.81
CA ARG A 107 7.74 14.66 -0.66
C ARG A 107 8.02 16.02 -1.28
N ILE A 108 8.51 16.96 -0.47
CA ILE A 108 9.10 18.19 -0.99
C ILE A 108 10.52 17.82 -1.45
N GLY A 109 10.74 17.88 -2.76
CA GLY A 109 12.08 17.86 -3.35
C GLY A 109 12.62 19.28 -3.45
N MET A 110 13.94 19.41 -3.51
CA MET A 110 14.59 20.66 -3.89
C MET A 110 15.41 20.41 -5.15
N THR A 111 15.25 21.27 -6.15
CA THR A 111 16.05 21.27 -7.36
C THR A 111 16.93 22.50 -7.37
N THR A 112 18.23 22.32 -7.64
CA THR A 112 19.19 23.41 -7.77
C THR A 112 19.35 23.78 -9.24
N ASN A 113 19.02 25.02 -9.59
CA ASN A 113 19.26 25.57 -10.92
C ASN A 113 20.50 26.45 -10.88
N THR A 114 21.45 26.18 -11.77
CA THR A 114 22.66 26.99 -11.93
C THR A 114 22.59 27.76 -13.23
N ALA A 115 22.68 29.08 -13.16
CA ALA A 115 22.83 29.96 -14.31
C ALA A 115 24.25 30.56 -14.31
N ILE A 116 24.90 30.53 -15.47
CA ILE A 116 26.20 31.18 -15.69
C ILE A 116 25.96 32.34 -16.66
N SER A 117 26.30 33.55 -16.24
CA SER A 117 26.30 34.73 -17.09
C SER A 117 27.73 35.25 -17.28
N LYS A 118 28.01 35.79 -18.46
CA LYS A 118 29.27 36.46 -18.76
C LYS A 118 28.98 37.93 -19.00
N GLU A 119 29.53 38.80 -18.17
CA GLU A 119 29.47 40.24 -18.37
C GLU A 119 30.77 40.70 -19.04
N ILE A 120 30.64 41.52 -20.08
CA ILE A 120 31.78 42.09 -20.81
C ILE A 120 31.69 43.60 -20.67
N ASN A 121 32.62 44.19 -19.92
CA ASN A 121 32.69 45.63 -19.70
C ASN A 121 34.07 46.12 -20.15
N GLN A 122 34.10 46.93 -21.23
CA GLN A 122 35.30 47.60 -21.73
C GLN A 122 36.52 46.68 -21.90
N GLY A 123 36.33 45.51 -22.53
CA GLY A 123 37.42 44.56 -22.80
C GLY A 123 37.80 43.65 -21.62
N LYS A 124 37.23 43.88 -20.43
CA LYS A 124 37.32 42.97 -19.29
C LYS A 124 36.09 42.05 -19.29
N SER A 125 36.29 40.75 -19.12
CA SER A 125 35.19 39.78 -18.97
C SER A 125 35.15 39.22 -17.55
N GLU A 126 33.96 39.23 -16.94
CA GLU A 126 33.69 38.62 -15.64
C GLU A 126 32.63 37.53 -15.81
N LEU A 127 32.86 36.38 -15.18
CA LEU A 127 31.94 35.24 -15.17
C LEU A 127 31.19 35.24 -13.84
N ASN A 128 29.88 35.36 -13.91
CA ASN A 128 28.99 35.35 -12.75
C ASN A 128 28.21 34.02 -12.72
N MET A 129 28.24 33.36 -11.57
CA MET A 129 27.50 32.12 -11.34
C MET A 129 26.39 32.40 -10.33
N THR A 130 25.14 32.16 -10.74
CA THR A 130 23.96 32.29 -9.88
C THR A 130 23.34 30.92 -9.65
N GLN A 131 23.17 30.53 -8.38
CA GLN A 131 22.44 29.32 -8.02
C GLN A 131 21.09 29.70 -7.41
N SER A 132 20.03 29.02 -7.85
CA SER A 132 18.69 29.15 -7.29
C SER A 132 18.18 27.78 -6.84
N VAL A 133 17.59 27.74 -5.64
CA VAL A 133 16.98 26.52 -5.09
C VAL A 133 15.47 26.66 -5.27
N VAL A 134 14.88 25.73 -6.02
CA VAL A 134 13.44 25.73 -6.31
C VAL A 134 12.79 24.53 -5.63
N PRO A 135 11.73 24.73 -4.82
CA PRO A 135 10.97 23.62 -4.26
C PRO A 135 10.17 22.92 -5.36
N SER A 136 10.26 21.59 -5.42
CA SER A 136 9.44 20.74 -6.28
C SER A 136 8.54 19.87 -5.42
N ILE A 137 7.24 19.86 -5.71
CA ILE A 137 6.27 19.00 -5.02
C ILE A 137 6.15 17.71 -5.83
N GLN A 138 6.70 16.62 -5.31
CA GLN A 138 6.41 15.29 -5.85
C GLN A 138 5.06 14.86 -5.26
N TYR A 139 4.00 14.94 -6.06
CA TYR A 139 2.71 14.38 -5.68
C TYR A 139 2.85 12.86 -5.53
N PRO A 140 2.39 12.26 -4.43
CA PRO A 140 2.40 10.82 -4.29
C PRO A 140 1.47 10.22 -5.34
N GLY A 141 2.07 9.64 -6.38
CA GLY A 141 1.36 8.81 -7.34
C GLY A 141 0.98 7.51 -6.66
N SER A 142 -0.33 7.21 -6.62
CA SER A 142 -0.97 6.00 -6.08
C SER A 142 -0.91 5.83 -4.54
N LYS A 143 -2.09 5.88 -3.90
CA LYS A 143 -2.26 5.32 -2.56
C LYS A 143 -2.44 3.81 -2.69
N GLN A 144 -1.68 3.05 -1.92
CA GLN A 144 -1.71 1.59 -1.96
C GLN A 144 -2.28 1.03 -0.64
N CYS A 145 -3.07 -0.05 -0.71
CA CYS A 145 -3.45 -0.80 0.49
C CYS A 145 -2.19 -1.38 1.14
N VAL A 146 -1.89 -0.99 2.39
CA VAL A 146 -0.62 -1.35 3.05
C VAL A 146 -0.71 -2.65 3.84
N SER A 147 -1.92 -3.10 4.19
CA SER A 147 -2.10 -4.32 4.97
C SER A 147 -3.48 -4.93 4.76
N GLU A 148 -3.48 -6.23 4.49
CA GLU A 148 -4.64 -7.12 4.50
C GLU A 148 -4.35 -8.25 5.50
N ARG A 149 -4.84 -8.13 6.74
CA ARG A 149 -4.72 -9.19 7.75
C ARG A 149 -6.09 -9.78 8.07
N ALA A 150 -6.13 -11.11 8.10
CA ALA A 150 -7.20 -11.86 8.73
C ALA A 150 -6.80 -12.07 10.19
N GLN A 151 -7.68 -11.74 11.12
CA GLN A 151 -7.53 -12.04 12.54
C GLN A 151 -8.14 -13.42 12.84
#